data_AF-A0A8G0ZV08-F1
#
_entry.id   AF-A0A8G0ZV08-F1
#
_cell.length_a   1.000
_cell.length_b   1.000
_cell.length_c   1.000
_cell.angle_alpha   90.00
_cell.angle_beta   90.00
_cell.angle_gamma   90.00
#
_symmetry.space_group_name_H-M   'P 1'
#
loop_
_entity.id
_entity.type
_entity.pdbx_description
1 polymer ?
#
loop_
_entity_poly.entity_id
_entity_poly.type
_entity_poly.pdbx_seq_one_letter_code
_entity_poly.pdbx_strand_id
1 'polypeptide(L)'
;MDWYQKVFELIDMRSFSNLWYWIALAVLWSSASHWVIGVPFDMVTRARRKGGQAVEDLDLIVSINVNRLLYISETAGAGLIGTSAFLLSTLAVLAFYYNVEFAQALIFLLAPMTLVFQLSLRTARRIRAEGIAGPALWRRLMLHRMMVQGIGVVSIFVTSLYGMWQNLHIGVFG
;
A
#
# COMPACT_ATOMS: atom_id res chain seq x y z
N MET A 1 11.15 -7.16 -30.86
CA MET A 1 10.82 -5.72 -30.94
C MET A 1 9.33 -5.45 -30.85
N ASP A 2 8.48 -6.32 -31.41
CA ASP A 2 7.02 -6.16 -31.45
C ASP A 2 6.30 -6.27 -30.09
N TRP A 3 6.75 -7.16 -29.18
CA TRP A 3 6.12 -7.31 -27.86
C TRP A 3 6.43 -6.15 -26.91
N TYR A 4 7.66 -5.62 -26.96
CA TYR A 4 8.03 -4.44 -26.17
C TYR A 4 7.23 -3.22 -26.64
N GLN A 5 7.12 -3.00 -27.96
CA GLN A 5 6.29 -1.92 -28.51
C GLN A 5 4.82 -2.06 -28.14
N LYS A 6 4.24 -3.28 -28.19
CA LYS A 6 2.87 -3.51 -27.73
C LYS A 6 2.68 -3.30 -26.24
N VAL A 7 3.67 -3.64 -25.41
CA VAL A 7 3.66 -3.33 -23.97
C VAL A 7 3.78 -1.82 -23.74
N PHE A 8 4.56 -1.09 -24.54
CA PHE A 8 4.64 0.37 -24.48
C PHE A 8 3.40 1.08 -25.05
N GLU A 9 2.73 0.54 -26.07
CA GLU A 9 1.41 1.01 -26.53
C GLU A 9 0.30 0.67 -25.52
N LEU A 10 0.38 -0.45 -24.80
CA LEU A 10 -0.48 -0.74 -23.65
C LEU A 10 -0.11 0.08 -22.41
N ILE A 11 1.07 0.69 -22.37
CA ILE A 11 1.44 1.77 -21.45
C ILE A 11 1.37 3.08 -22.24
N ASP A 12 0.29 3.28 -23.02
CA ASP A 12 0.07 4.56 -23.65
C ASP A 12 0.07 5.65 -22.57
N MET A 13 0.63 6.81 -22.90
CA MET A 13 0.88 7.93 -21.97
C MET A 13 -0.39 8.42 -21.25
N ARG A 14 -1.57 7.96 -21.69
CA ARG A 14 -2.89 8.12 -21.06
C ARG A 14 -3.15 7.06 -19.98
N SER A 15 -2.34 7.10 -18.93
CA SER A 15 -2.38 6.13 -17.83
C SER A 15 -3.78 5.93 -17.22
N PHE A 16 -4.59 6.98 -17.07
CA PHE A 16 -5.92 6.86 -16.46
C PHE A 16 -7.01 6.34 -17.41
N SER A 17 -6.79 6.43 -18.72
CA SER A 17 -7.66 5.84 -19.74
C SER A 17 -7.34 4.38 -20.01
N ASN A 18 -6.14 3.94 -19.63
CA ASN A 18 -5.65 2.60 -19.92
C ASN A 18 -5.97 1.62 -18.78
N LEU A 19 -6.35 0.39 -19.15
CA LEU A 19 -6.67 -0.69 -18.21
C LEU A 19 -5.48 -1.07 -17.32
N TRP A 20 -4.24 -0.87 -17.77
CA TRP A 20 -3.03 -1.24 -17.02
C TRP A 20 -3.06 -0.64 -15.60
N TYR A 21 -3.44 0.64 -15.49
CA TYR A 21 -3.40 1.38 -14.24
C TYR A 21 -4.42 0.80 -13.25
N TRP A 22 -5.62 0.53 -13.74
CA TRP A 22 -6.71 -0.03 -12.94
C TRP A 22 -6.44 -1.45 -12.47
N ILE A 23 -5.79 -2.28 -13.32
CA ILE A 23 -5.31 -3.60 -12.91
C ILE A 23 -4.24 -3.46 -11.83
N ALA A 24 -3.24 -2.61 -12.04
CA ALA A 24 -2.17 -2.37 -11.06
C ALA A 24 -2.74 -1.90 -9.72
N LEU A 25 -3.67 -0.94 -9.74
CA LEU A 25 -4.37 -0.41 -8.57
C LEU A 25 -5.14 -1.51 -7.84
N ALA A 26 -5.90 -2.34 -8.57
CA ALA A 26 -6.67 -3.44 -8.00
C ALA A 26 -5.78 -4.52 -7.35
N VAL A 27 -4.72 -4.94 -8.05
CA VAL A 27 -3.74 -5.92 -7.53
C VAL A 27 -3.04 -5.38 -6.30
N LEU A 28 -2.61 -4.11 -6.33
CA LEU A 28 -1.91 -3.44 -5.24
C LEU A 28 -2.80 -3.35 -4.00
N TRP A 29 -4.05 -2.91 -4.13
CA TRP A 29 -4.98 -2.81 -3.00
C TRP A 29 -5.48 -4.17 -2.50
N SER A 30 -5.67 -5.15 -3.38
CA SER A 30 -5.99 -6.52 -3.00
C SER A 30 -4.88 -7.11 -2.14
N SER A 31 -3.62 -6.94 -2.57
CA SER A 31 -2.44 -7.37 -1.82
C SER A 31 -2.32 -6.63 -0.49
N ALA A 32 -2.34 -5.30 -0.49
CA ALA A 32 -2.22 -4.49 0.72
C ALA A 32 -3.32 -4.79 1.75
N SER A 33 -4.54 -5.13 1.32
CA SER A 33 -5.66 -5.46 2.21
C SER A 33 -5.63 -6.88 2.76
N HIS A 34 -4.87 -7.78 2.13
CA HIS A 34 -4.72 -9.17 2.58
C HIS A 34 -3.67 -9.30 3.68
N TRP A 35 -2.57 -8.55 3.58
CA TRP A 35 -1.44 -8.59 4.52
C TRP A 35 -1.58 -7.53 5.62
N VAL A 36 -1.64 -7.97 6.87
CA VAL A 36 -1.71 -7.11 8.06
C VAL A 36 -0.36 -7.18 8.76
N ILE A 37 0.42 -6.11 8.74
CA ILE A 37 1.80 -6.08 9.25
C ILE A 37 2.69 -7.25 8.78
N GLY A 38 2.45 -7.79 7.57
CA GLY A 38 3.17 -8.94 7.03
C GLY A 38 2.58 -10.31 7.37
N VAL A 39 1.43 -10.35 8.07
CA VAL A 39 0.71 -11.57 8.43
C VAL A 39 -0.58 -11.68 7.61
N PRO A 40 -0.88 -12.85 7.00
CA PRO A 40 -2.14 -13.09 6.29
C PRO A 40 -3.35 -12.95 7.24
N PHE A 41 -4.36 -12.18 6.86
CA PHE A 41 -5.51 -11.94 7.75
C PHE A 41 -6.32 -13.20 8.07
N ASP A 42 -6.30 -14.21 7.21
CA ASP A 42 -6.92 -15.50 7.47
C ASP A 42 -6.36 -16.15 8.75
N MET A 43 -5.07 -15.99 9.07
CA MET A 43 -4.49 -16.47 10.33
C MET A 43 -5.15 -15.82 11.54
N VAL A 44 -5.42 -14.51 11.48
CA VAL A 44 -6.11 -13.77 12.55
C VAL A 44 -7.52 -14.33 12.78
N THR A 45 -8.26 -14.55 11.69
CA THR A 45 -9.62 -15.11 11.80
C THR A 45 -9.63 -16.56 12.26
N ARG A 46 -8.65 -17.37 11.85
CA ARG A 46 -8.49 -18.76 12.30
C ARG A 46 -8.16 -18.83 13.78
N ALA A 47 -7.19 -18.05 14.26
CA ALA A 47 -6.81 -17.99 15.67
C ALA A 47 -8.03 -17.67 16.55
N ARG A 48 -8.84 -16.67 16.14
CA ARG A 48 -10.05 -16.28 16.87
C ARG A 48 -11.14 -17.36 16.90
N ARG A 49 -11.29 -18.15 15.83
CA ARG A 49 -12.35 -19.14 15.71
C ARG A 49 -11.98 -20.51 16.30
N LYS A 50 -10.75 -20.96 16.09
CA LYS A 50 -10.31 -22.33 16.42
C LYS A 50 -9.55 -22.41 17.74
N GLY A 51 -8.89 -21.34 18.18
CA GLY A 51 -8.04 -21.38 19.36
C GLY A 51 -6.84 -22.35 19.21
N GLY A 52 -6.22 -22.70 20.33
CA GLY A 52 -5.13 -23.69 20.40
C GLY A 52 -3.94 -23.32 19.53
N GLN A 53 -3.44 -24.29 18.76
CA GLN A 53 -2.27 -24.13 17.88
C GLN A 53 -2.39 -22.95 16.90
N ALA A 54 -3.61 -22.62 16.43
CA ALA A 54 -3.80 -21.49 15.53
C ALA A 54 -3.47 -20.13 16.18
N VAL A 55 -3.56 -20.03 17.51
CA VAL A 55 -3.17 -18.83 18.27
C VAL A 55 -1.66 -18.78 18.41
N GLU A 56 -1.02 -19.90 18.74
CA GLU A 56 0.44 -20.01 18.86
C GLU A 56 1.13 -19.67 17.52
N ASP A 57 0.62 -20.22 16.41
CA ASP A 57 1.12 -19.92 15.07
C ASP A 57 0.99 -18.43 14.72
N LEU A 58 -0.14 -17.80 15.11
CA LEU A 58 -0.38 -16.38 14.88
C LEU A 58 0.57 -15.52 15.71
N ASP A 59 0.71 -15.81 17.00
CA ASP A 59 1.56 -15.04 17.89
C ASP A 59 3.03 -15.14 17.46
N LEU A 60 3.47 -16.33 17.04
CA LEU A 60 4.80 -16.54 16.49
C LEU A 60 5.03 -15.72 15.22
N ILE A 61 4.18 -15.85 14.20
CA ILE A 61 4.39 -15.14 12.93
C ILE A 61 4.28 -13.62 13.10
N VAL A 62 3.42 -13.14 13.99
CA VAL A 62 3.33 -11.71 14.34
C VAL A 62 4.62 -11.25 14.97
N SER A 63 5.16 -11.97 15.96
CA SER A 63 6.40 -11.58 16.64
C SER A 63 7.58 -11.49 15.66
N ILE A 64 7.70 -12.45 14.73
CA ILE A 64 8.73 -12.46 13.68
C ILE A 64 8.59 -11.24 12.77
N ASN A 65 7.38 -10.95 12.30
CA ASN A 65 7.14 -9.81 11.41
C ASN A 65 7.37 -8.47 12.11
N VAL A 66 6.92 -8.33 13.37
CA VAL A 66 7.15 -7.14 14.19
C VAL A 66 8.65 -6.90 14.36
N ASN A 67 9.42 -7.92 14.74
CA ASN A 67 10.86 -7.81 14.90
C ASN A 67 11.55 -7.43 13.58
N ARG A 68 11.16 -8.05 12.47
CA ARG A 68 11.70 -7.73 11.13
C ARG A 68 11.40 -6.29 10.71
N LEU A 69 10.16 -5.82 10.87
CA LEU A 69 9.76 -4.45 10.52
C LEU A 69 10.56 -3.41 11.33
N LEU A 70 10.74 -3.68 12.62
CA LEU A 70 11.44 -2.76 13.51
C LEU A 70 12.95 -2.77 13.26
N TYR A 71 13.54 -3.94 13.00
CA TYR A 71 14.94 -4.06 12.58
C TYR A 71 15.22 -3.25 11.29
N ILE A 72 14.35 -3.35 10.29
CA ILE A 72 14.47 -2.57 9.04
C ILE A 72 14.38 -1.07 9.34
N SER A 73 13.43 -0.66 10.20
CA SER A 73 13.28 0.74 10.60
C SER A 73 14.47 1.27 11.41
N GLU A 74 15.11 0.45 12.23
CA GLU A 74 16.24 0.86 13.06
C GLU A 74 17.54 0.94 12.24
N THR A 75 17.74 -0.01 11.33
CA THR A 75 18.97 -0.11 10.52
C THR A 75 18.95 0.80 9.30
N ALA A 76 17.81 0.86 8.61
CA ALA A 76 17.67 1.54 7.31
C ALA A 76 16.63 2.66 7.32
N GLY A 77 16.05 3.01 8.48
CA GLY A 77 14.93 3.95 8.55
C GLY A 77 15.23 5.32 7.95
N ALA A 78 16.38 5.90 8.25
CA ALA A 78 16.77 7.20 7.70
C ALA A 78 16.93 7.16 6.17
N GLY A 79 17.61 6.12 5.65
CA GLY A 79 17.80 5.93 4.21
C GLY A 79 16.47 5.67 3.48
N LEU A 80 15.58 4.87 4.08
CA LEU A 80 14.24 4.63 3.54
C LEU A 80 13.42 5.91 3.50
N ILE A 81 13.40 6.70 4.57
CA ILE A 81 12.67 7.98 4.61
C ILE A 81 13.23 8.95 3.57
N GLY A 82 14.55 9.13 3.53
CA GLY A 82 15.19 10.03 2.56
C GLY A 82 14.91 9.63 1.11
N THR A 83 15.09 8.36 0.79
CA THR A 83 14.83 7.83 -0.56
C THR A 83 13.36 7.93 -0.94
N SER A 84 12.45 7.57 -0.02
CA SER A 84 11.00 7.66 -0.28
C SER A 84 10.56 9.10 -0.48
N ALA A 85 11.06 10.03 0.34
CA ALA A 85 10.74 11.45 0.24
C ALA A 85 11.28 12.06 -1.05
N PHE A 86 12.52 11.75 -1.42
CA PHE A 86 13.12 12.19 -2.67
C PHE A 86 12.33 11.67 -3.89
N LEU A 87 12.01 10.37 -3.91
CA LEU A 87 11.24 9.74 -4.98
C LEU A 87 9.85 10.36 -5.11
N LEU A 88 9.11 10.47 -4.01
CA LEU A 88 7.77 11.06 -4.01
C LEU A 88 7.78 12.54 -4.40
N SER A 89 8.79 13.30 -3.97
CA SER A 89 8.92 14.72 -4.34
C SER A 89 9.23 14.87 -5.83
N THR A 90 10.14 14.06 -6.35
CA THR A 90 10.47 14.03 -7.79
C THR A 90 9.24 13.67 -8.61
N LEU A 91 8.50 12.63 -8.21
CA LEU A 91 7.24 12.25 -8.84
C LEU A 91 6.20 13.36 -8.74
N ALA A 92 6.09 14.07 -7.62
CA ALA A 92 5.14 15.16 -7.47
C ALA A 92 5.43 16.32 -8.42
N VAL A 93 6.70 16.70 -8.56
CA VAL A 93 7.12 17.74 -9.52
C VAL A 93 6.82 17.29 -10.95
N LEU A 94 7.20 16.07 -11.33
CA LEU A 94 6.90 15.54 -12.67
C LEU A 94 5.39 15.46 -12.93
N ALA A 95 4.62 14.99 -11.96
CA ALA A 95 3.19 14.78 -12.05
C ALA A 95 2.41 16.09 -12.21
N PHE A 96 2.70 17.09 -11.38
CA PHE A 96 1.85 18.28 -11.25
C PHE A 96 2.46 19.55 -11.85
N TYR A 97 3.79 19.69 -11.88
CA TYR A 97 4.43 20.84 -12.52
C TYR A 97 4.64 20.59 -14.01
N TYR A 98 5.20 19.42 -14.36
CA TYR A 98 5.43 19.05 -15.76
C TYR A 98 4.24 18.34 -16.43
N ASN A 99 3.14 18.09 -15.70
CA ASN A 99 1.94 17.42 -16.19
C ASN A 99 2.20 16.05 -16.83
N VAL A 100 3.19 15.31 -16.32
CA VAL A 100 3.50 13.95 -16.80
C VAL A 100 2.48 12.98 -16.21
N GLU A 101 1.53 12.52 -17.04
CA GLU A 101 0.43 11.66 -16.60
C GLU A 101 0.90 10.33 -15.99
N PHE A 102 1.95 9.72 -16.54
CA PHE A 102 2.54 8.51 -15.96
C PHE A 102 3.06 8.75 -14.53
N ALA A 103 3.66 9.92 -14.26
CA ALA A 103 4.11 10.27 -12.92
C ALA A 103 2.92 10.53 -11.97
N GLN A 104 1.81 11.08 -12.47
CA GLN A 104 0.57 11.20 -11.70
C GLN A 104 0.05 9.80 -11.30
N ALA A 105 -0.02 8.87 -12.25
CA ALA A 105 -0.41 7.49 -11.96
C ALA A 105 0.48 6.85 -10.88
N LEU A 106 1.81 6.98 -11.02
CA LEU A 106 2.74 6.43 -10.03
C LEU A 106 2.58 7.07 -8.65
N ILE A 107 2.36 8.38 -8.55
CA ILE A 107 2.19 9.02 -7.24
C ILE A 107 0.90 8.56 -6.55
N PHE A 108 -0.20 8.37 -7.29
CA PHE A 108 -1.45 7.83 -6.73
C PHE A 108 -1.32 6.37 -6.27
N LEU A 109 -0.42 5.58 -6.86
CA LEU A 109 -0.11 4.23 -6.37
C LEU A 109 0.82 4.25 -5.15
N LEU A 110 1.90 5.04 -5.20
CA LEU A 110 2.98 4.98 -4.21
C LEU A 110 2.70 5.79 -2.94
N ALA A 111 2.09 6.98 -3.05
CA ALA A 111 1.80 7.84 -1.91
C ALA A 111 0.98 7.12 -0.82
N PRO A 112 -0.16 6.47 -1.11
CA PRO A 112 -0.91 5.78 -0.07
C PRO A 112 -0.18 4.56 0.48
N MET A 113 0.68 3.91 -0.30
CA MET A 113 1.51 2.80 0.20
C MET A 113 2.52 3.28 1.26
N THR A 114 3.02 4.51 1.15
CA THR A 114 3.85 5.08 2.23
C THR A 114 3.06 5.26 3.53
N LEU A 115 1.79 5.66 3.46
CA LEU A 115 0.91 5.75 4.62
C LEU A 115 0.65 4.37 5.24
N VAL A 116 0.39 3.35 4.42
CA VAL A 116 0.21 1.95 4.87
C VAL A 116 1.48 1.43 5.55
N PHE A 117 2.66 1.71 4.98
CA PHE A 117 3.94 1.34 5.58
C PHE A 117 4.14 2.02 6.95
N GLN A 118 3.89 3.33 7.05
CA GLN A 118 4.00 4.05 8.32
C GLN A 118 3.01 3.55 9.38
N LEU A 119 1.78 3.24 8.97
CA LEU A 119 0.79 2.63 9.85
C LEU A 119 1.25 1.25 10.35
N SER A 120 1.87 0.46 9.48
CA SER A 120 2.42 -0.87 9.81
C SER A 120 3.54 -0.76 10.83
N LEU A 121 4.46 0.19 10.63
CA LEU A 121 5.55 0.46 11.54
C LEU A 121 5.06 0.96 12.91
N ARG A 122 4.11 1.90 12.94
CA ARG A 122 3.46 2.36 14.18
C ARG A 122 2.76 1.22 14.92
N THR A 123 2.11 0.32 14.18
CA THR A 123 1.42 -0.83 14.76
C THR A 123 2.43 -1.81 15.36
N ALA A 124 3.50 -2.15 14.64
CA ALA A 124 4.58 -3.01 15.12
C ALA A 124 5.26 -2.44 16.37
N ARG A 125 5.60 -1.15 16.37
CA ARG A 125 6.19 -0.46 17.54
C ARG A 125 5.30 -0.59 18.77
N ARG A 126 3.99 -0.38 18.60
CA ARG A 126 3.03 -0.47 19.70
C ARG A 126 2.88 -1.89 20.23
N ILE A 127 2.82 -2.89 19.34
CA ILE A 127 2.77 -4.31 19.75
C ILE A 127 4.01 -4.66 20.59
N ARG A 128 5.21 -4.27 20.16
CA ARG A 128 6.45 -4.52 20.89
C ARG A 128 6.52 -3.75 22.22
N ALA A 129 6.14 -2.46 22.22
CA ALA A 129 6.25 -1.61 23.41
C ALA A 129 5.23 -1.94 24.51
N GLU A 130 4.00 -2.27 24.14
CA GLU A 130 2.92 -2.58 25.09
C GLU A 130 2.82 -4.10 25.38
N GLY A 131 3.64 -4.94 24.73
CA GLY A 131 3.59 -6.40 24.90
C GLY A 131 2.23 -7.00 24.53
N ILE A 132 1.58 -6.46 23.48
CA ILE A 132 0.18 -6.82 23.15
C ILE A 132 0.11 -8.30 22.72
N ALA A 133 -0.67 -9.09 23.45
CA ALA A 133 -0.88 -10.51 23.17
C ALA A 133 -2.38 -10.89 23.21
N GLY A 134 -2.69 -12.10 22.72
CA GLY A 134 -4.02 -12.71 22.82
C GLY A 134 -5.13 -11.86 22.17
N PRO A 135 -6.32 -11.75 22.80
CA PRO A 135 -7.46 -11.03 22.22
C PRO A 135 -7.19 -9.56 21.88
N ALA A 136 -6.33 -8.89 22.66
CA ALA A 136 -5.94 -7.50 22.42
C ALA A 136 -5.12 -7.38 21.12
N LEU A 137 -4.26 -8.37 20.84
CA LEU A 137 -3.48 -8.42 19.61
C LEU A 137 -4.41 -8.56 18.40
N TRP A 138 -5.38 -9.48 18.45
CA TRP A 138 -6.32 -9.68 17.35
C TRP A 138 -7.13 -8.42 17.06
N ARG A 139 -7.60 -7.72 18.11
CA ARG A 139 -8.28 -6.42 17.95
C ARG A 139 -7.38 -5.41 17.27
N ARG A 140 -6.10 -5.34 17.67
CA ARG A 140 -5.13 -4.41 17.06
C ARG A 140 -4.90 -4.72 15.58
N LEU A 141 -4.75 -5.99 15.22
CA LEU A 141 -4.59 -6.45 13.83
C LEU A 141 -5.84 -6.16 12.98
N MET A 142 -7.04 -6.37 13.52
CA MET A 142 -8.29 -6.00 12.85
C MET A 142 -8.40 -4.49 12.61
N LEU A 143 -8.09 -3.68 13.61
CA LEU A 143 -8.09 -2.21 13.47
C LEU A 143 -7.08 -1.75 12.43
N HIS A 144 -5.87 -2.32 12.44
CA HIS A 144 -4.87 -2.05 11.41
C HIS A 144 -5.43 -2.34 10.01
N ARG A 145 -6.03 -3.52 9.80
CA ARG A 145 -6.64 -3.87 8.51
C ARG A 145 -7.74 -2.90 8.09
N MET A 146 -8.64 -2.53 9.01
CA MET A 146 -9.70 -1.57 8.72
C MET A 146 -9.14 -0.21 8.29
N MET A 147 -8.07 0.25 8.96
CA MET A 147 -7.39 1.49 8.57
C MET A 147 -6.74 1.38 7.19
N VAL A 148 -6.06 0.26 6.88
CA VAL A 148 -5.49 0.03 5.53
C VAL A 148 -6.58 0.04 4.46
N GLN A 149 -7.70 -0.64 4.70
CA GLN A 149 -8.85 -0.63 3.78
C GLN A 149 -9.45 0.77 3.64
N GLY A 150 -9.55 1.53 4.72
CA GLY A 150 -10.00 2.92 4.69
C GLY A 150 -9.10 3.80 3.82
N ILE A 151 -7.77 3.68 3.97
CA ILE A 151 -6.81 4.35 3.07
C ILE A 151 -7.05 3.90 1.62
N GLY A 152 -7.32 2.61 1.39
CA GLY A 152 -7.62 2.06 0.08
C GLY A 152 -8.85 2.64 -0.58
N VAL A 153 -9.97 2.66 0.12
CA VAL A 153 -11.22 3.25 -0.37
C VAL A 153 -11.02 4.73 -0.71
N VAL A 154 -10.38 5.50 0.17
CA VAL A 154 -10.08 6.92 -0.07
C VAL A 154 -9.16 7.08 -1.29
N SER A 155 -8.12 6.26 -1.39
CA SER A 155 -7.15 6.35 -2.49
C SER A 155 -7.79 6.01 -3.84
N ILE A 156 -8.56 4.92 -3.92
CA ILE A 156 -9.28 4.52 -5.13
C ILE A 156 -10.27 5.62 -5.52
N PHE A 157 -11.03 6.14 -4.56
CA PHE A 157 -12.00 7.20 -4.82
C PHE A 157 -11.34 8.47 -5.38
N VAL A 158 -10.31 8.99 -4.71
CA VAL A 158 -9.58 10.19 -5.15
C VAL A 158 -8.94 9.96 -6.51
N THR A 159 -8.35 8.79 -6.72
CA THR A 159 -7.75 8.39 -7.99
C THR A 159 -8.77 8.36 -9.12
N SER A 160 -9.97 7.80 -8.88
CA SER A 160 -11.04 7.75 -9.87
C SER A 160 -11.55 9.13 -10.24
N LEU A 161 -11.76 10.01 -9.25
CA LEU A 161 -12.15 11.39 -9.51
C LEU A 161 -11.09 12.12 -10.34
N TYR A 162 -9.82 11.98 -9.95
CA TYR A 162 -8.71 12.61 -10.67
C TYR A 162 -8.55 12.07 -12.09
N GLY A 163 -8.59 10.75 -12.26
CA GLY A 163 -8.47 10.11 -13.57
C GLY A 163 -9.62 10.48 -14.51
N MET A 164 -10.86 10.60 -14.00
CA MET A 164 -11.98 11.11 -14.79
C MET A 164 -11.77 12.56 -15.20
N TRP A 165 -11.32 13.42 -14.27
CA TRP A 165 -11.02 14.82 -14.57
C TRP A 165 -9.92 14.95 -15.63
N GLN A 166 -8.83 14.19 -15.49
CA GLN A 166 -7.72 14.17 -16.45
C GLN A 166 -8.18 13.68 -17.83
N ASN A 167 -8.95 12.60 -17.89
CA ASN A 167 -9.50 12.07 -19.14
C ASN A 167 -10.44 13.06 -19.84
N LEU A 168 -11.25 13.81 -19.10
CA LEU A 168 -12.11 14.86 -19.65
C LEU A 168 -11.32 16.06 -20.15
N HIS A 169 -10.26 16.46 -19.46
CA HIS A 169 -9.44 17.61 -19.85
C HIS A 169 -8.65 17.33 -21.14
N ILE A 170 -8.09 16.12 -21.27
CA ILE A 170 -7.37 15.68 -22.48
C ILE A 170 -8.36 15.39 -23.63
N GLY A 171 -9.51 14.77 -23.33
CA GLY A 171 -10.50 14.37 -24.32
C GLY A 171 -11.27 15.50 -25.00
N VAL A 172 -11.29 16.71 -24.42
CA VAL A 172 -11.97 17.88 -25.00
C VAL A 172 -11.06 18.71 -25.91
N PHE A 173 -9.73 18.59 -25.79
CA PHE A 173 -8.79 19.43 -26.54
C PHE A 173 -7.80 18.70 -27.46
N GLY A 174 -7.76 17.36 -27.43
CA GLY A 174 -6.85 16.57 -28.29
C GLY A 174 -5.47 16.43 -27.69
#